data_AF-A0A434C9L1-F1
#
_entry.id   AF-A0A434C9L1-F1
#
_cell.length_a   1.000
_cell.length_b   1.000
_cell.length_c   1.000
_cell.angle_alpha   90.00
_cell.angle_beta   90.00
_cell.angle_gamma   90.00
#
_symmetry.space_group_name_H-M   'P 1'
#
loop_
_entity.id
_entity.type
_entity.pdbx_description
1 polymer ?
#
loop_
_entity_poly.entity_id
_entity_poly.type
_entity_poly.pdbx_seq_one_letter_code
_entity_poly.pdbx_strand_id
1 'polypeptide(L)'
;MVRQASKSSLLFSGSDWDFKTLSRAYDAIEALAVEELHLDTYPVQMEIISSQQMLDAYSSIGMPLMYRHWSFGKHFLHQDLLYRKGGRGLAYELVINSNPCIVYLMEENTMALQALVTAHAALGHNHFFKNNQLFKQWTDAGAILGYLDFAKGYIVRCEERHGLAAVEAVLDSAHALMDQGVFRYHRPPRLSSERQREGIRERLEYEERSY
;
A
#
# COMPACT_ATOMS: atom_id res chain seq x y z
N MET A 1 24.38 25.70 -43.28
CA MET A 1 24.59 25.44 -41.85
C MET A 1 23.31 24.88 -41.25
N VAL A 2 23.26 23.56 -41.06
CA VAL A 2 22.13 22.90 -40.40
C VAL A 2 22.27 23.18 -38.90
N ARG A 3 21.32 23.93 -38.32
CA ARG A 3 21.23 24.10 -36.86
C ARG A 3 20.99 22.72 -36.25
N GLN A 4 21.99 22.16 -35.57
CA GLN A 4 21.79 21.05 -34.65
C GLN A 4 20.77 21.50 -33.61
N ALA A 5 19.61 20.85 -33.58
CA ALA A 5 18.63 21.05 -32.53
C ALA A 5 19.29 20.68 -31.20
N SER A 6 19.36 21.65 -30.28
CA SER A 6 19.76 21.42 -28.89
C SER A 6 18.95 20.26 -28.32
N LYS A 7 19.60 19.20 -27.84
CA LYS A 7 18.93 18.17 -27.04
C LYS A 7 18.25 18.88 -25.87
N SER A 8 16.91 18.88 -25.87
CA SER A 8 16.11 19.50 -24.82
C SER A 8 16.49 18.90 -23.46
N SER A 9 16.78 19.76 -22.48
CA SER A 9 17.05 19.37 -21.09
C SER A 9 15.78 18.93 -20.33
N LEU A 10 14.61 19.06 -20.96
CA LEU A 10 13.33 18.73 -20.33
C LEU A 10 13.16 17.21 -20.20
N LEU A 11 12.60 16.77 -19.07
CA LEU A 11 12.25 15.36 -18.83
C LEU A 11 11.17 14.86 -19.79
N PHE A 12 10.17 15.70 -20.07
CA PHE A 12 9.10 15.48 -21.04
C PHE A 12 8.56 16.83 -21.55
N SER A 13 7.90 16.83 -22.70
CA SER A 13 7.37 18.06 -23.34
C SER A 13 5.86 18.03 -23.64
N GLY A 14 5.20 16.88 -23.46
CA GLY A 14 3.78 16.69 -23.74
C GLY A 14 2.99 16.15 -22.55
N SER A 15 1.67 16.10 -22.69
CA SER A 15 0.76 15.49 -21.71
C SER A 15 0.74 13.97 -21.75
N ASP A 16 1.07 13.39 -22.90
CA ASP A 16 1.05 11.95 -23.10
C ASP A 16 2.27 11.31 -22.44
N TRP A 17 2.09 10.08 -21.97
CA TRP A 17 3.14 9.32 -21.31
C TRP A 17 3.24 7.92 -21.93
N ASP A 18 4.43 7.35 -21.83
CA ASP A 18 4.70 5.93 -22.05
C ASP A 18 5.61 5.43 -20.92
N PHE A 19 5.81 4.12 -20.83
CA PHE A 19 6.66 3.53 -19.79
C PHE A 19 8.08 4.10 -19.76
N LYS A 20 8.60 4.50 -20.93
CA LYS A 20 9.95 5.06 -21.04
C LYS A 20 10.04 6.47 -20.46
N THR A 21 9.05 7.31 -20.75
CA THR A 21 8.96 8.68 -20.26
C THR A 21 8.67 8.69 -18.76
N LEU A 22 7.81 7.79 -18.30
CA LEU A 22 7.54 7.58 -16.88
C LEU A 22 8.79 7.11 -16.12
N SER A 23 9.49 6.08 -16.62
CA SER A 23 10.74 5.61 -16.02
C SER A 23 11.80 6.72 -15.97
N ARG A 24 11.98 7.48 -17.06
CA ARG A 24 12.92 8.60 -17.08
C ARG A 24 12.55 9.69 -16.06
N ALA A 25 11.27 9.97 -15.88
CA ALA A 25 10.82 10.92 -14.87
C ALA A 25 11.04 10.36 -13.46
N TYR A 26 10.73 9.08 -13.23
CA TYR A 26 11.00 8.41 -11.96
C TYR A 26 12.47 8.50 -11.58
N ASP A 27 13.39 8.11 -12.47
CA ASP A 27 14.84 8.12 -12.19
C ASP A 27 15.33 9.52 -11.79
N ALA A 28 14.84 10.56 -12.48
CA ALA A 28 15.21 11.94 -12.17
C ALA A 28 14.64 12.42 -10.83
N ILE A 29 13.41 12.06 -10.51
CA ILE A 29 12.76 12.40 -9.24
C ILE A 29 13.42 11.62 -8.08
N GLU A 30 13.72 10.34 -8.27
CA GLU A 30 14.40 9.49 -7.30
C GLU A 30 15.80 10.00 -7.00
N ALA A 31 16.58 10.36 -8.02
CA ALA A 31 17.90 10.95 -7.84
C ALA A 31 17.82 12.22 -6.96
N LEU A 32 16.90 13.14 -7.25
CA LEU A 32 16.71 14.34 -6.43
C LEU A 32 16.27 14.00 -5.00
N ALA A 33 15.36 13.04 -4.84
CA ALA A 33 14.88 12.59 -3.54
C ALA A 33 16.00 12.00 -2.67
N VAL A 34 16.91 11.20 -3.25
CA VAL A 34 17.97 10.51 -2.51
C VAL A 34 19.21 11.40 -2.35
N GLU A 35 19.66 12.03 -3.43
CA GLU A 35 20.94 12.75 -3.49
C GLU A 35 20.84 14.15 -2.88
N GLU A 36 19.73 14.87 -3.09
CA GLU A 36 19.57 16.24 -2.60
C GLU A 36 18.72 16.32 -1.33
N LEU A 37 17.59 15.58 -1.29
CA LEU A 37 16.64 15.64 -0.17
C LEU A 37 16.91 14.58 0.90
N HIS A 38 17.75 13.58 0.62
CA HIS A 38 18.09 12.49 1.53
C HIS A 38 16.88 11.74 2.10
N LEU A 39 15.85 11.53 1.26
CA LEU A 39 14.66 10.78 1.66
C LEU A 39 14.99 9.31 1.87
N ASP A 40 14.68 8.81 3.06
CA ASP A 40 14.70 7.37 3.38
C ASP A 40 13.34 6.73 3.06
N THR A 41 13.27 5.91 2.02
CA THR A 41 12.03 5.28 1.48
C THR A 41 12.13 3.74 1.47
N TYR A 42 11.00 3.05 1.46
CA TYR A 42 10.95 1.63 1.08
C TYR A 42 11.10 1.51 -0.44
N PRO A 43 11.59 0.35 -0.95
CA PRO A 43 11.58 0.09 -2.40
C PRO A 43 10.20 0.34 -2.99
N VAL A 44 10.13 1.13 -4.06
CA VAL A 44 8.88 1.48 -4.72
C VAL A 44 8.54 0.43 -5.77
N GLN A 45 7.30 -0.04 -5.74
CA GLN A 45 6.69 -0.85 -6.79
C GLN A 45 5.54 -0.05 -7.42
N MET A 46 5.75 0.45 -8.63
CA MET A 46 4.72 1.20 -9.37
C MET A 46 3.94 0.27 -10.29
N GLU A 47 2.62 0.41 -10.26
CA GLU A 47 1.68 -0.34 -11.11
C GLU A 47 0.70 0.62 -11.77
N ILE A 48 0.51 0.49 -13.08
CA ILE A 48 -0.52 1.26 -13.79
C ILE A 48 -1.84 0.51 -13.69
N ILE A 49 -2.91 1.21 -13.32
CA ILE A 49 -4.25 0.64 -13.20
C ILE A 49 -5.29 1.49 -13.95
N SER A 50 -6.32 0.82 -14.43
CA SER A 50 -7.50 1.47 -15.01
C SER A 50 -8.43 2.04 -13.93
N SER A 51 -9.32 2.94 -14.34
CA SER A 51 -10.40 3.44 -13.49
C SER A 51 -11.22 2.34 -12.80
N GLN A 52 -11.46 1.21 -13.47
CA GLN A 52 -12.21 0.09 -12.90
C GLN A 52 -11.43 -0.61 -11.79
N GLN A 53 -10.14 -0.87 -11.99
CA GLN A 53 -9.27 -1.46 -10.98
C GLN A 53 -9.12 -0.55 -9.76
N MET A 54 -9.13 0.77 -9.95
CA MET A 54 -9.16 1.74 -8.85
C MET A 54 -10.46 1.63 -8.05
N LEU A 55 -11.62 1.55 -8.71
CA LEU A 55 -12.90 1.35 -8.02
C LEU A 55 -12.93 0.02 -7.24
N ASP A 56 -12.40 -1.05 -7.82
CA ASP A 56 -12.25 -2.34 -7.14
C ASP A 56 -11.39 -2.21 -5.89
N ALA A 57 -10.23 -1.54 -5.98
CA ALA A 57 -9.35 -1.31 -4.85
C ALA A 57 -10.02 -0.46 -3.76
N TYR A 58 -10.78 0.58 -4.10
CA TYR A 58 -11.57 1.32 -3.11
C TYR A 58 -12.62 0.49 -2.40
N SER A 59 -13.26 -0.43 -3.13
CA SER A 59 -14.25 -1.33 -2.54
C SER A 59 -13.64 -2.32 -1.54
N SER A 60 -12.34 -2.64 -1.67
CA SER A 60 -11.59 -3.54 -0.79
C SER A 60 -10.72 -2.81 0.27
N ILE A 61 -11.02 -1.54 0.56
CA ILE A 61 -10.27 -0.70 1.54
C ILE A 61 -8.79 -0.52 1.10
N GLY A 62 -8.53 -0.59 -0.21
CA GLY A 62 -7.22 -0.37 -0.81
C GLY A 62 -6.26 -1.57 -0.68
N MET A 63 -6.74 -2.74 -0.27
CA MET A 63 -5.90 -3.93 -0.07
C MET A 63 -6.07 -4.95 -1.20
N PRO A 64 -4.97 -5.49 -1.79
CA PRO A 64 -5.01 -6.31 -3.00
C PRO A 64 -5.41 -7.77 -2.73
N LEU A 65 -5.23 -8.25 -1.50
CA LEU A 65 -5.49 -9.64 -1.10
C LEU A 65 -6.54 -9.72 -0.01
N MET A 66 -7.78 -9.45 -0.37
CA MET A 66 -8.93 -9.58 0.54
C MET A 66 -9.69 -10.89 0.34
N TYR A 67 -10.35 -11.30 1.42
CA TYR A 67 -11.34 -12.38 1.40
C TYR A 67 -12.62 -11.92 0.73
N ARG A 68 -13.50 -12.88 0.42
CA ARG A 68 -14.78 -12.59 -0.23
C ARG A 68 -15.79 -12.14 0.82
N HIS A 69 -16.46 -11.03 0.57
CA HIS A 69 -17.56 -10.57 1.40
C HIS A 69 -18.51 -9.73 0.56
N TRP A 70 -19.83 -9.91 0.75
CA TRP A 70 -20.85 -9.22 -0.05
C TRP A 70 -20.82 -7.70 0.15
N SER A 71 -20.36 -7.23 1.33
CA SER A 71 -20.28 -5.79 1.62
C SER A 71 -19.36 -5.09 0.61
N PHE A 72 -18.26 -5.70 0.17
CA PHE A 72 -17.36 -5.10 -0.82
C PHE A 72 -18.06 -4.84 -2.15
N GLY A 73 -18.88 -5.79 -2.63
CA GLY A 73 -19.70 -5.59 -3.84
C GLY A 73 -20.71 -4.44 -3.70
N LYS A 74 -21.32 -4.30 -2.51
CA LYS A 74 -22.20 -3.16 -2.21
C LYS A 74 -21.43 -1.82 -2.22
N HIS A 75 -20.22 -1.80 -1.68
CA HIS A 75 -19.35 -0.62 -1.71
C HIS A 75 -18.94 -0.26 -3.13
N PHE A 76 -18.55 -1.26 -3.94
CA PHE A 76 -18.21 -1.07 -5.34
C PHE A 76 -19.33 -0.38 -6.12
N LEU A 77 -20.56 -0.93 -6.04
CA LEU A 77 -21.73 -0.34 -6.73
C LEU A 77 -22.01 1.10 -6.28
N HIS A 78 -21.79 1.39 -5.00
CA HIS A 78 -21.93 2.75 -4.48
C HIS A 78 -20.87 3.70 -5.05
N GLN A 79 -19.60 3.29 -5.09
CA GLN A 79 -18.51 4.11 -5.64
C GLN A 79 -18.65 4.29 -7.16
N ASP A 80 -18.96 3.24 -7.92
CA ASP A 80 -19.19 3.32 -9.37
C ASP A 80 -20.33 4.28 -9.69
N LEU A 81 -21.45 4.21 -8.94
CA LEU A 81 -22.57 5.12 -9.14
C LEU A 81 -22.21 6.58 -8.85
N LEU A 82 -21.45 6.85 -7.77
CA LEU A 82 -20.98 8.20 -7.46
C LEU A 82 -20.02 8.72 -8.53
N TYR A 83 -19.11 7.88 -9.03
CA TYR A 83 -18.18 8.22 -10.08
C TYR A 83 -18.91 8.57 -11.39
N ARG A 84 -19.79 7.69 -11.86
CA ARG A 84 -20.56 7.89 -13.10
C ARG A 84 -21.44 9.13 -13.06
N LYS A 85 -21.99 9.47 -11.90
CA LYS A 85 -22.81 10.68 -11.72
C LYS A 85 -21.98 11.96 -11.52
N GLY A 86 -20.65 11.87 -11.55
CA GLY A 86 -19.76 12.99 -11.26
C GLY A 86 -19.82 13.47 -9.81
N GLY A 87 -20.44 12.70 -8.92
CA GLY A 87 -20.53 13.01 -7.49
C GLY A 87 -19.20 12.78 -6.75
N ARG A 88 -18.28 12.02 -7.33
CA ARG A 88 -16.93 11.79 -6.81
C ARG A 88 -15.94 11.58 -7.97
N GLY A 89 -14.80 12.26 -7.94
CA GLY A 89 -13.67 11.94 -8.83
C GLY A 89 -12.91 10.71 -8.35
N LEU A 90 -12.16 10.06 -9.25
CA LEU A 90 -11.16 9.07 -8.87
C LEU A 90 -9.90 9.79 -8.38
N ALA A 91 -9.21 9.22 -7.38
CA ALA A 91 -7.88 9.72 -7.05
C ALA A 91 -6.93 9.44 -8.22
N TYR A 92 -5.87 10.25 -8.32
CA TYR A 92 -4.82 10.04 -9.30
C TYR A 92 -3.93 8.84 -8.93
N GLU A 93 -4.01 8.41 -7.67
CA GLU A 93 -3.20 7.34 -7.10
C GLU A 93 -3.88 6.59 -5.95
N LEU A 94 -3.35 5.39 -5.68
CA LEU A 94 -3.53 4.68 -4.43
C LEU A 94 -2.19 4.14 -3.94
N VAL A 95 -1.86 4.40 -2.68
CA VAL A 95 -0.60 3.95 -2.08
C VAL A 95 -0.86 2.97 -0.94
N ILE A 96 -0.22 1.82 -1.02
CA ILE A 96 -0.09 0.88 0.08
C ILE A 96 1.31 1.07 0.68
N ASN A 97 1.36 1.64 1.87
CA ASN A 97 2.60 1.89 2.61
C ASN A 97 3.18 0.60 3.23
N SER A 98 3.46 -0.40 2.39
CA SER A 98 4.13 -1.65 2.74
C SER A 98 5.62 -1.59 2.39
N ASN A 99 6.33 -2.71 2.60
CA ASN A 99 7.68 -2.91 2.10
C ASN A 99 7.70 -4.17 1.21
N PRO A 100 7.70 -4.03 -0.14
CA PRO A 100 7.82 -2.77 -0.91
C PRO A 100 6.59 -1.87 -0.81
N CYS A 101 6.76 -0.57 -1.04
CA CYS A 101 5.68 0.41 -1.11
C CYS A 101 5.02 0.29 -2.48
N ILE A 102 3.73 -0.06 -2.52
CA ILE A 102 3.00 -0.27 -3.77
C ILE A 102 2.26 1.02 -4.11
N VAL A 103 2.48 1.53 -5.31
CA VAL A 103 1.89 2.77 -5.81
C VAL A 103 1.15 2.46 -7.10
N TYR A 104 -0.17 2.56 -7.01
CA TYR A 104 -1.04 2.45 -8.17
C TYR A 104 -1.21 3.82 -8.81
N LEU A 105 -0.86 3.92 -10.08
CA LEU A 105 -0.99 5.12 -10.91
C LEU A 105 -2.16 4.93 -11.87
N MET A 106 -3.03 5.94 -11.97
CA MET A 106 -4.11 5.92 -12.95
C MET A 106 -3.55 6.04 -14.38
N GLU A 107 -4.05 5.22 -15.30
CA GLU A 107 -3.64 5.26 -16.70
C GLU A 107 -4.04 6.56 -17.40
N GLU A 108 -5.15 7.16 -16.97
CA GLU A 108 -5.72 8.39 -17.53
C GLU A 108 -4.98 9.67 -17.06
N ASN A 109 -4.02 9.54 -16.13
CA ASN A 109 -3.19 10.66 -15.71
C ASN A 109 -2.37 11.19 -16.87
N THR A 110 -2.25 12.52 -16.97
CA THR A 110 -1.24 13.14 -17.83
C THR A 110 0.17 12.87 -17.28
N MET A 111 1.21 13.00 -18.11
CA MET A 111 2.60 12.86 -17.68
C MET A 111 2.96 13.80 -16.52
N ALA A 112 2.42 15.02 -16.51
CA ALA A 112 2.60 15.94 -15.40
C ALA A 112 1.98 15.42 -14.08
N LEU A 113 0.80 14.81 -14.15
CA LEU A 113 0.18 14.15 -12.99
C LEU A 113 0.97 12.92 -12.57
N GLN A 114 1.45 12.10 -13.49
CA GLN A 114 2.30 10.95 -13.16
C GLN A 114 3.57 11.38 -12.42
N ALA A 115 4.23 12.45 -12.89
CA ALA A 115 5.40 13.01 -12.22
C ALA A 115 5.06 13.55 -10.83
N LEU A 116 3.94 14.27 -10.69
CA LEU A 116 3.47 14.80 -9.40
C LEU A 116 3.23 13.66 -8.40
N VAL A 117 2.46 12.66 -8.79
CA VAL A 117 2.14 11.49 -7.94
C VAL A 117 3.41 10.70 -7.60
N THR A 118 4.34 10.54 -8.54
CA THR A 118 5.61 9.87 -8.28
C THR A 118 6.40 10.60 -7.18
N ALA A 119 6.56 11.91 -7.31
CA ALA A 119 7.26 12.71 -6.30
C ALA A 119 6.52 12.72 -4.96
N HIS A 120 5.21 12.99 -4.99
CA HIS A 120 4.36 13.15 -3.82
C HIS A 120 4.14 11.83 -3.07
N ALA A 121 3.65 10.82 -3.77
CA ALA A 121 3.09 9.62 -3.19
C ALA A 121 4.13 8.49 -3.18
N ALA A 122 4.86 8.27 -4.28
CA ALA A 122 5.83 7.18 -4.34
C ALA A 122 7.07 7.42 -3.46
N LEU A 123 7.49 8.67 -3.33
CA LEU A 123 8.67 9.04 -2.53
C LEU A 123 8.30 9.83 -1.26
N GLY A 124 7.47 10.87 -1.38
CA GLY A 124 7.08 11.71 -0.24
C GLY A 124 6.30 10.96 0.85
N HIS A 125 5.14 10.39 0.52
CA HIS A 125 4.38 9.57 1.47
C HIS A 125 5.19 8.39 1.97
N ASN A 126 5.90 7.70 1.08
CA ASN A 126 6.74 6.57 1.44
C ASN A 126 7.78 6.95 2.50
N HIS A 127 8.50 8.05 2.31
CA HIS A 127 9.44 8.56 3.31
C HIS A 127 8.74 8.89 4.63
N PHE A 128 7.63 9.64 4.56
CA PHE A 128 6.85 10.02 5.73
C PHE A 128 6.41 8.80 6.54
N PHE A 129 5.73 7.83 5.91
CA PHE A 129 5.21 6.66 6.60
C PHE A 129 6.33 5.72 7.06
N LYS A 130 7.38 5.53 6.25
CA LYS A 130 8.57 4.78 6.67
C LYS A 130 9.17 5.34 7.93
N ASN A 131 9.12 6.67 8.14
CA ASN A 131 9.77 7.32 9.28
C ASN A 131 8.83 7.79 10.40
N ASN A 132 7.52 7.72 10.19
CA ASN A 132 6.52 8.13 11.16
C ASN A 132 6.49 7.17 12.37
N GLN A 133 6.61 7.74 13.57
CA GLN A 133 6.65 6.97 14.82
C GLN A 133 5.36 6.18 15.07
N LEU A 134 4.19 6.80 14.86
CA LEU A 134 2.90 6.13 15.05
C LEU A 134 2.73 5.01 14.04
N PHE A 135 3.13 5.23 12.78
CA PHE A 135 3.09 4.20 11.77
C PHE A 135 3.97 3.00 12.15
N LYS A 136 5.23 3.22 12.57
CA LYS A 136 6.12 2.14 13.04
C LYS A 136 5.59 1.40 14.28
N GLN A 137 4.85 2.09 15.14
CA GLN A 137 4.30 1.50 16.35
C GLN A 137 3.13 0.56 16.04
N TRP A 138 2.25 0.96 15.13
CA TRP A 138 0.99 0.25 14.89
C TRP A 138 1.04 -0.66 13.66
N THR A 139 1.85 -0.31 12.66
CA THR A 139 1.91 -0.99 11.38
C THR A 139 3.25 -1.68 11.19
N ASP A 140 3.18 -2.90 10.69
CA ASP A 140 4.35 -3.60 10.17
C ASP A 140 4.27 -3.67 8.65
N ALA A 141 4.98 -2.74 7.99
CA ALA A 141 5.03 -2.63 6.54
C ALA A 141 5.55 -3.91 5.86
N GLY A 142 6.43 -4.67 6.50
CA GLY A 142 7.07 -5.85 5.89
C GLY A 142 6.22 -7.12 5.97
N ALA A 143 5.34 -7.26 6.97
CA ALA A 143 4.51 -8.46 7.11
C ALA A 143 3.06 -8.28 6.65
N ILE A 144 2.58 -7.04 6.43
CA ILE A 144 1.16 -6.80 6.14
C ILE A 144 0.66 -7.57 4.91
N LEU A 145 1.44 -7.59 3.81
CA LEU A 145 1.05 -8.28 2.58
C LEU A 145 0.96 -9.80 2.79
N GLY A 146 1.96 -10.39 3.45
CA GLY A 146 1.95 -11.82 3.78
C GLY A 146 0.84 -12.20 4.77
N TYR A 147 0.53 -11.30 5.72
CA TYR A 147 -0.57 -11.49 6.65
C TYR A 147 -1.93 -11.50 5.95
N LEU A 148 -2.15 -10.61 4.98
CA LEU A 148 -3.38 -10.57 4.19
C LEU A 148 -3.57 -11.84 3.37
N ASP A 149 -2.50 -12.33 2.73
CA ASP A 149 -2.52 -13.61 2.01
C ASP A 149 -2.89 -14.78 2.94
N PHE A 150 -2.24 -14.85 4.11
CA PHE A 150 -2.55 -15.84 5.12
C PHE A 150 -4.02 -15.74 5.59
N ALA A 151 -4.52 -14.54 5.88
CA ALA A 151 -5.87 -14.32 6.37
C ALA A 151 -6.92 -14.75 5.34
N LYS A 152 -6.71 -14.42 4.06
CA LYS A 152 -7.54 -14.88 2.95
C LYS A 152 -7.58 -16.40 2.90
N GLY A 153 -6.42 -17.07 2.92
CA GLY A 153 -6.35 -18.53 2.92
C GLY A 153 -6.96 -19.17 4.17
N TYR A 154 -6.85 -18.52 5.33
CA TYR A 154 -7.46 -18.98 6.57
C TYR A 154 -8.98 -18.97 6.49
N ILE A 155 -9.58 -17.90 5.96
CA ILE A 155 -11.03 -17.81 5.78
C ILE A 155 -11.53 -18.92 4.85
N VAL A 156 -10.85 -19.18 3.73
CA VAL A 156 -11.19 -20.29 2.82
C VAL A 156 -11.19 -21.63 3.55
N ARG A 157 -10.15 -21.92 4.35
CA ARG A 157 -10.12 -23.16 5.16
C ARG A 157 -11.21 -23.23 6.23
N CYS A 158 -11.69 -22.09 6.72
CA CYS A 158 -12.82 -22.05 7.63
C CYS A 158 -14.14 -22.32 6.90
N GLU A 159 -14.32 -21.76 5.70
CA GLU A 159 -15.48 -22.01 4.86
C GLU A 159 -15.58 -23.50 4.50
N GLU A 160 -14.47 -24.16 4.16
CA GLU A 160 -14.41 -25.59 3.89
C GLU A 160 -14.80 -26.46 5.10
N ARG A 161 -14.40 -26.05 6.32
CA ARG A 161 -14.63 -26.84 7.54
C ARG A 161 -15.98 -26.58 8.20
N HIS A 162 -16.48 -25.36 8.13
CA HIS A 162 -17.64 -24.91 8.89
C HIS A 162 -18.82 -24.50 8.00
N GLY A 163 -18.63 -24.46 6.68
CA GLY A 163 -19.62 -24.00 5.73
C GLY A 163 -19.64 -22.48 5.59
N LEU A 164 -20.03 -22.01 4.40
CA LEU A 164 -20.03 -20.60 4.03
C LEU A 164 -20.90 -19.75 4.98
N ALA A 165 -22.13 -20.18 5.26
CA ALA A 165 -23.09 -19.41 6.05
C ALA A 165 -22.61 -19.14 7.49
N ALA A 166 -21.92 -20.10 8.11
CA ALA A 166 -21.41 -19.93 9.47
C ALA A 166 -20.25 -18.93 9.53
N VAL A 167 -19.35 -18.97 8.53
CA VAL A 167 -18.23 -18.03 8.43
C VAL A 167 -18.73 -16.62 8.08
N GLU A 168 -19.66 -16.50 7.14
CA GLU A 168 -20.27 -15.24 6.75
C GLU A 168 -20.93 -14.53 7.93
N ALA A 169 -21.70 -15.24 8.77
CA ALA A 169 -22.33 -14.64 9.95
C ALA A 169 -21.32 -14.02 10.95
N VAL A 170 -20.13 -14.63 11.07
CA VAL A 170 -19.04 -14.10 11.91
C VAL A 170 -18.41 -12.88 11.23
N LEU A 171 -18.16 -12.94 9.92
CA LEU A 171 -17.61 -11.82 9.16
C LEU A 171 -18.57 -10.62 9.18
N ASP A 172 -19.87 -10.82 8.98
CA ASP A 172 -20.90 -9.79 9.08
C ASP A 172 -20.85 -9.08 10.43
N SER A 173 -20.77 -9.86 11.51
CA SER A 173 -20.66 -9.34 12.88
C SER A 173 -19.38 -8.52 13.07
N ALA A 174 -18.25 -8.98 12.52
CA ALA A 174 -16.98 -8.27 12.58
C ALA A 174 -17.00 -6.97 11.77
N HIS A 175 -17.57 -7.00 10.55
CA HIS A 175 -17.74 -5.82 9.70
C HIS A 175 -18.62 -4.76 10.37
N ALA A 176 -19.72 -5.18 11.02
CA ALA A 176 -20.60 -4.27 11.74
C ALA A 176 -19.91 -3.55 12.91
N LEU A 177 -18.90 -4.17 13.51
CA LEU A 177 -18.15 -3.63 14.66
C LEU A 177 -16.81 -2.98 14.26
N MET A 178 -16.41 -3.04 12.99
CA MET A 178 -15.09 -2.61 12.52
C MET A 178 -14.75 -1.17 12.92
N ASP A 179 -15.71 -0.26 12.79
CA ASP A 179 -15.53 1.17 13.10
C ASP A 179 -15.70 1.51 14.58
N GLN A 180 -16.08 0.53 15.42
CA GLN A 180 -16.33 0.72 16.85
C GLN A 180 -15.10 0.37 17.72
N GLY A 181 -13.98 -0.01 17.09
CA GLY A 181 -12.77 -0.41 17.79
C GLY A 181 -12.12 0.75 18.56
N VAL A 182 -12.03 0.63 19.89
CA VAL A 182 -11.21 1.53 20.72
C VAL A 182 -9.91 0.81 21.09
N PHE A 183 -8.83 1.07 20.34
CA PHE A 183 -7.51 0.53 20.67
C PHE A 183 -6.93 1.24 21.89
N ARG A 184 -6.95 0.56 23.04
CA ARG A 184 -6.40 1.08 24.32
C ARG A 184 -4.98 0.62 24.64
N TYR A 185 -4.44 -0.33 23.88
CA TYR A 185 -3.16 -0.98 24.18
C TYR A 185 -2.09 -0.63 23.16
N HIS A 186 -1.01 0.03 23.61
CA HIS A 186 0.19 0.21 22.82
C HIS A 186 0.81 -1.14 22.47
N ARG A 187 1.04 -1.38 21.18
CA ARG A 187 1.85 -2.51 20.73
C ARG A 187 3.27 -2.32 21.31
N PRO A 188 3.82 -3.30 22.06
CA PRO A 188 5.17 -3.19 22.57
C PRO A 188 6.13 -3.04 21.39
N PRO A 189 7.15 -2.17 21.48
CA PRO A 189 8.07 -1.93 20.39
C PRO A 189 8.75 -3.22 19.97
N ARG A 190 8.97 -3.38 18.66
CA ARG A 190 9.73 -4.51 18.14
C ARG A 190 11.12 -4.50 18.75
N LEU A 191 11.46 -5.57 19.47
CA LEU A 191 12.81 -5.82 19.94
C LEU A 191 13.74 -5.91 18.74
N SER A 192 14.93 -5.30 18.82
CA SER A 192 15.98 -5.46 17.80
C SER A 192 16.33 -6.94 17.63
N SER A 193 16.88 -7.30 16.47
CA SER A 193 17.33 -8.67 16.20
C SER A 193 18.31 -9.18 17.27
N GLU A 194 19.16 -8.31 17.80
CA GLU A 194 20.05 -8.60 18.92
C GLU A 194 19.28 -8.86 20.22
N ARG A 195 18.31 -8.02 20.58
CA ARG A 195 17.48 -8.21 21.78
C ARG A 195 16.57 -9.44 21.68
N GLN A 196 16.13 -9.80 20.48
CA GLN A 196 15.40 -11.06 20.25
C GLN A 196 16.31 -12.28 20.47
N ARG A 197 17.56 -12.23 20.00
CA ARG A 197 18.57 -13.29 20.25
C ARG A 197 18.96 -13.37 21.72
N GLU A 198 19.12 -12.24 22.39
CA GLU A 198 19.31 -12.19 23.85
C GLU A 198 18.14 -12.80 24.61
N GLY A 199 16.90 -12.44 24.29
CA GLY A 199 15.73 -13.02 24.94
C GLY A 199 15.58 -14.53 24.71
N ILE A 200 15.97 -15.04 23.54
CA ILE A 200 16.01 -16.49 23.28
C ILE A 200 17.11 -17.15 24.14
N ARG A 201 18.30 -16.55 24.20
CA ARG A 201 19.42 -17.04 25.03
C ARG A 201 19.08 -17.03 26.52
N GLU A 202 18.49 -15.96 27.03
CA GLU A 202 18.04 -15.86 28.43
C GLU A 202 16.98 -16.92 28.76
N ARG A 203 16.05 -17.21 27.83
CA ARG A 203 15.07 -18.29 28.00
C ARG A 203 15.73 -19.66 28.07
N LEU A 204 16.69 -19.95 27.17
CA LEU A 204 17.43 -21.20 27.18
C LEU A 204 18.22 -21.38 28.48
N GLU A 205 18.91 -20.33 28.95
CA GLU A 205 19.65 -20.38 30.21
C GLU A 205 18.75 -20.47 31.45
N TYR A 206 17.51 -19.98 31.38
CA TYR A 206 16.52 -20.15 32.44
C TYR A 206 15.99 -21.58 32.48
N GLU A 207 15.74 -22.18 31.32
CA GLU A 207 15.33 -23.58 31.18
C GLU A 207 16.44 -24.53 31.67
N GLU A 208 17.71 -24.26 31.34
CA GLU A 208 18.86 -25.03 31.83
C GLU A 208 19.10 -24.91 33.34
N ARG A 209 18.72 -23.77 33.96
CA ARG A 209 18.84 -23.56 35.42
C ARG A 209 17.64 -24.10 36.21
N SER A 210 16.52 -24.34 35.53
CA SER A 210 15.27 -24.83 36.14
C SER A 210 15.10 -26.34 36.05
N TYR A 211 16.04 -27.04 35.39
CA TYR A 211 16.23 -28.49 35.40
C TYR A 211 17.47 -28.87 36.23
#